data_AF-A0A0N0NRX8-F1
#
_entry.id   AF-A0A0N0NRX8-F1
#
_cell.length_a   1.000
_cell.length_b   1.000
_cell.length_c   1.000
_cell.angle_alpha   90.00
_cell.angle_beta   90.00
_cell.angle_gamma   90.00
#
_symmetry.space_group_name_H-M   'P 1'
#
loop_
_entity.id
_entity.type
_entity.pdbx_description
1 polymer ?
#
loop_
_entity_poly.entity_id
_entity_poly.type
_entity_poly.pdbx_seq_one_letter_code
_entity_poly.pdbx_strand_id
1 'polypeptide(L)'
;MATPHAEYGIVVNPEKTLANFEAAIGTHKIPRHAGEDFPYCGVTINTTDLQLGKDRQKKDLVVAHGLTVDTTKRLGMAFARKVRLSFVQQLHRMLMDDELNQPWRRLLTLLEAFEETAMKMYQYVRNLPKGRQPSPIQMIRVVGELGRLGLRNGRSGCKGSSDQTASCLSRREIIWALSSAFLHVFGKKQAQHGALLEHLRLLKTASQHGLRVDNSRLRQLLVQRDATFVDYVY
;
A
#
# COMPACT_ATOMS: atom_id res chain seq x y z
N MET A 1 9.17 -31.06 -15.54
CA MET A 1 10.02 -29.93 -15.98
C MET A 1 10.79 -29.38 -14.78
N ALA A 2 11.85 -30.07 -14.37
CA ALA A 2 12.74 -29.61 -13.30
C ALA A 2 14.15 -30.17 -13.48
N THR A 3 14.51 -30.46 -14.73
CA THR A 3 15.88 -30.80 -15.08
C THR A 3 16.66 -29.48 -15.07
N PRO A 4 17.70 -29.34 -14.23
CA PRO A 4 18.53 -28.15 -14.26
C PRO A 4 19.15 -28.01 -15.65
N HIS A 5 19.00 -26.83 -16.24
CA HIS A 5 19.59 -26.46 -17.52
C HIS A 5 21.02 -25.95 -17.29
N ALA A 6 21.85 -26.82 -16.71
CA ALA A 6 23.22 -26.50 -16.35
C ALA A 6 24.07 -26.16 -17.59
N GLU A 7 23.73 -26.73 -18.75
CA GLU A 7 24.29 -26.40 -20.05
C GLU A 7 24.10 -24.92 -20.44
N TYR A 8 23.08 -24.27 -19.88
CA TYR A 8 22.83 -22.82 -20.03
C TYR A 8 23.21 -22.03 -18.77
N GLY A 9 23.88 -22.65 -17.79
CA GLY A 9 24.26 -22.03 -16.52
C GLY A 9 23.07 -21.75 -15.58
N ILE A 10 21.92 -22.40 -15.79
CA ILE A 10 20.70 -22.17 -15.00
C ILE A 10 20.56 -23.26 -13.95
N VAL A 11 20.65 -22.87 -12.67
CA VAL A 11 20.41 -23.74 -11.52
C VAL A 11 19.28 -23.15 -10.68
N VAL A 12 18.21 -23.92 -10.48
CA VAL A 12 17.09 -23.55 -9.61
C VAL A 12 17.36 -24.04 -8.20
N ASN A 13 17.18 -23.19 -7.19
CA ASN A 13 17.23 -23.61 -5.80
C ASN A 13 15.88 -24.26 -5.42
N PRO A 14 15.83 -25.57 -5.12
CA PRO A 14 14.59 -26.25 -4.76
C PRO A 14 13.94 -25.69 -3.49
N GLU A 15 14.74 -25.21 -2.52
CA GLU A 15 14.25 -24.61 -1.27
C GLU A 15 13.57 -23.25 -1.47
N LYS A 16 13.89 -22.56 -2.58
CA LYS A 16 13.24 -21.30 -3.00
C LYS A 16 12.09 -21.54 -3.97
N THR A 17 11.84 -22.78 -4.35
CA THR A 17 10.69 -23.15 -5.17
C THR A 17 9.49 -23.31 -4.26
N LEU A 18 8.37 -22.72 -4.65
CA LEU A 18 7.14 -22.73 -3.86
C LEU A 18 6.00 -23.18 -4.76
N ALA A 19 5.11 -24.03 -4.24
CA ALA A 19 3.90 -24.46 -4.92
C ALA A 19 2.69 -24.35 -4.00
N ASN A 20 1.49 -24.17 -4.54
CA ASN A 20 0.23 -24.23 -3.78
C ASN A 20 -0.38 -25.65 -3.76
N PHE A 21 0.28 -26.63 -4.38
CA PHE A 21 -0.08 -28.05 -4.40
C PHE A 21 1.11 -28.93 -4.00
N GLU A 22 0.86 -30.22 -3.74
CA GLU A 22 1.94 -31.16 -3.45
C GLU A 22 2.75 -31.45 -4.72
N ALA A 23 4.05 -31.19 -4.68
CA ALA A 23 4.95 -31.40 -5.80
C ALA A 23 6.32 -31.88 -5.32
N ALA A 24 7.01 -32.63 -6.18
CA ALA A 24 8.38 -33.09 -5.94
C ALA A 24 9.22 -33.00 -7.22
N ILE A 25 10.51 -32.75 -7.05
CA ILE A 25 11.54 -32.76 -8.10
C ILE A 25 12.52 -33.88 -7.75
N GLY A 26 12.45 -35.00 -8.47
CA GLY A 26 13.19 -36.20 -8.11
C GLY A 26 12.78 -36.68 -6.71
N THR A 27 13.73 -36.73 -5.79
CA THR A 27 13.50 -37.09 -4.38
C THR A 27 13.19 -35.89 -3.48
N HIS A 28 13.26 -34.65 -4.00
CA HIS A 28 13.07 -33.43 -3.19
C HIS A 28 11.61 -32.96 -3.22
N LYS A 29 10.95 -32.90 -2.05
CA LYS A 29 9.60 -32.35 -1.91
C LYS A 29 9.66 -30.81 -1.95
N ILE A 30 8.89 -30.19 -2.83
CA ILE A 30 8.79 -28.74 -2.92
C ILE A 30 8.01 -28.21 -1.69
N PRO A 31 8.50 -27.15 -1.02
CA PRO A 31 7.73 -26.45 0.00
C PRO A 31 6.35 -26.02 -0.51
N ARG A 32 5.31 -26.42 0.22
CA ARG A 32 3.93 -26.00 -0.08
C ARG A 32 3.63 -24.68 0.63
N HIS A 33 3.10 -23.71 -0.11
CA HIS A 33 2.52 -22.51 0.46
C HIS A 33 1.17 -22.85 1.12
N ALA A 34 1.05 -22.56 2.41
CA ALA A 34 -0.15 -22.87 3.18
C ALA A 34 -1.23 -21.76 3.11
N GLY A 35 -0.89 -20.56 2.66
CA GLY A 35 -1.81 -19.43 2.55
C GLY A 35 -2.57 -19.39 1.22
N GLU A 36 -3.60 -18.56 1.17
CA GLU A 36 -4.33 -18.27 -0.07
C GLU A 36 -3.59 -17.23 -0.93
N ASP A 37 -2.82 -16.32 -0.33
CA ASP A 37 -2.09 -15.26 -1.02
C ASP A 37 -0.67 -15.74 -1.41
N PHE A 38 -0.55 -16.37 -2.58
CA PHE A 38 0.71 -16.91 -3.07
C PHE A 38 1.71 -15.78 -3.44
N PRO A 39 2.92 -15.73 -2.85
CA PRO A 39 3.87 -14.66 -3.09
C PRO A 39 4.60 -14.84 -4.43
N TYR A 40 4.65 -13.77 -5.22
CA TYR A 40 5.35 -13.73 -6.50
C TYR A 40 5.86 -12.33 -6.80
N CYS A 41 7.18 -12.15 -6.98
CA CYS A 41 7.79 -10.90 -7.42
C CYS A 41 7.32 -9.62 -6.68
N GLY A 42 7.10 -9.71 -5.36
CA GLY A 42 6.65 -8.58 -4.53
C GLY A 42 5.17 -8.22 -4.68
N VAL A 43 4.36 -9.13 -5.25
CA VAL A 43 2.90 -9.16 -5.22
C VAL A 43 2.42 -10.49 -4.62
N THR A 44 1.15 -10.56 -4.24
CA THR A 44 0.47 -11.82 -3.93
C THR A 44 -0.58 -12.12 -4.97
N ILE A 45 -0.83 -13.41 -5.22
CA ILE A 45 -1.89 -13.90 -6.08
C ILE A 45 -2.80 -14.76 -5.19
N ASN A 46 -4.05 -14.34 -5.01
CA ASN A 46 -5.00 -15.18 -4.30
C ASN A 46 -5.28 -16.44 -5.13
N THR A 47 -5.03 -17.61 -4.57
CA THR A 47 -5.11 -18.88 -5.31
C THR A 47 -6.55 -19.34 -5.61
N THR A 48 -7.55 -18.65 -5.07
CA THR A 48 -8.98 -18.97 -5.24
C THR A 48 -9.63 -18.06 -6.27
N ASP A 49 -9.41 -16.75 -6.17
CA ASP A 49 -10.07 -15.74 -7.03
C ASP A 49 -9.12 -15.01 -7.98
N LEU A 50 -7.82 -15.34 -7.94
CA LEU A 50 -6.74 -14.80 -8.78
C LEU A 50 -6.49 -13.29 -8.63
N GLN A 51 -7.11 -12.66 -7.63
CA GLN A 51 -6.89 -11.23 -7.37
C GLN A 51 -5.47 -10.98 -6.88
N LEU A 52 -4.93 -9.83 -7.29
CA LEU A 52 -3.57 -9.44 -6.97
C LEU A 52 -3.52 -8.56 -5.71
N GLY A 53 -2.52 -8.80 -4.87
CA GLY A 53 -2.20 -7.97 -3.70
C GLY A 53 -0.79 -7.45 -3.76
N LYS A 54 -0.48 -6.43 -2.95
CA LYS A 54 0.91 -6.10 -2.69
C LYS A 54 1.44 -7.09 -1.66
N ASP A 55 2.59 -7.72 -1.94
CA ASP A 55 3.27 -8.48 -0.91
C ASP A 55 3.87 -7.52 0.12
N ARG A 56 3.31 -7.58 1.33
CA ARG A 56 3.68 -6.76 2.48
C ARG A 56 4.31 -7.56 3.60
N GLN A 57 4.63 -8.84 3.37
CA GLN A 57 5.45 -9.62 4.29
C GLN A 57 6.86 -9.01 4.30
N LYS A 58 7.13 -8.17 5.30
CA LYS A 58 8.43 -7.53 5.44
C LYS A 58 9.38 -8.43 6.20
N LYS A 59 10.61 -8.48 5.69
CA LYS A 59 11.76 -9.02 6.42
C LYS A 59 12.15 -8.15 7.63
N ASP A 60 11.78 -6.88 7.61
CA ASP A 60 12.05 -5.92 8.68
C ASP A 60 10.78 -5.12 9.04
N LEU A 61 10.38 -5.25 10.30
CA LEU A 61 9.19 -4.62 10.87
C LEU A 61 9.41 -3.14 11.22
N VAL A 62 10.67 -2.71 11.35
CA VAL A 62 11.02 -1.32 11.70
C VAL A 62 10.99 -0.47 10.45
N VAL A 63 9.95 0.37 10.31
CA VAL A 63 9.73 1.19 9.11
C VAL A 63 10.91 2.13 8.83
N ALA A 64 11.61 2.60 9.87
CA ALA A 64 12.73 3.52 9.74
C ALA A 64 13.95 2.91 9.01
N HIS A 65 14.20 1.60 9.11
CA HIS A 65 15.38 0.97 8.49
C HIS A 65 15.32 1.00 6.96
N GLY A 66 14.12 1.08 6.38
CA GLY A 66 13.93 1.22 4.94
C GLY A 66 13.99 2.66 4.42
N LEU A 67 14.34 3.65 5.24
CA LEU A 67 14.28 5.07 4.88
C LEU A 67 15.66 5.71 4.77
N THR A 68 15.85 6.49 3.72
CA THR A 68 16.96 7.44 3.60
C THR A 68 16.43 8.86 3.80
N VAL A 69 16.84 9.50 4.90
CA VAL A 69 16.45 10.87 5.25
C VAL A 69 17.42 11.86 4.62
N ASP A 70 16.90 12.76 3.79
CA ASP A 70 17.68 13.82 3.16
C ASP A 70 17.65 15.08 4.05
N THR A 71 18.83 15.48 4.53
CA THR A 71 19.03 16.63 5.42
C THR A 71 19.62 17.86 4.71
N THR A 72 19.68 17.86 3.38
CA THR A 72 20.28 18.93 2.56
C THR A 72 19.45 20.23 2.54
N LYS A 73 19.96 21.30 1.90
CA LYS A 73 19.38 22.66 1.92
C LYS A 73 17.97 22.79 1.32
N ARG A 74 17.43 21.78 0.61
CA ARG A 74 16.11 21.82 -0.06
C ARG A 74 15.08 20.89 0.59
N LEU A 75 14.99 20.93 1.93
CA LEU A 75 14.24 20.00 2.77
C LEU A 75 12.77 19.83 2.38
N GLY A 76 12.05 20.92 2.12
CA GLY A 76 10.62 20.84 1.78
C GLY A 76 10.36 20.08 0.47
N MET A 77 11.20 20.32 -0.56
CA MET A 77 11.11 19.60 -1.82
C MET A 77 11.57 18.15 -1.69
N ALA A 78 12.64 17.91 -0.93
CA ALA A 78 13.15 16.56 -0.66
C ALA A 78 12.11 15.72 0.08
N PHE A 79 11.49 16.28 1.13
CA PHE A 79 10.39 15.69 1.88
C PHE A 79 9.22 15.30 0.98
N ALA A 80 8.67 16.26 0.23
CA ALA A 80 7.54 16.01 -0.67
C ALA A 80 7.88 14.94 -1.71
N ARG A 81 9.07 15.01 -2.31
CA ARG A 81 9.56 14.01 -3.28
C ARG A 81 9.67 12.62 -2.67
N LYS A 82 10.27 12.48 -1.48
CA LYS A 82 10.48 11.20 -0.82
C LYS A 82 9.16 10.53 -0.44
N VAL A 83 8.23 11.29 0.16
CA VAL A 83 6.89 10.78 0.49
C VAL A 83 6.13 10.36 -0.78
N ARG A 84 6.19 11.17 -1.83
CA ARG A 84 5.56 10.84 -3.12
C ARG A 84 6.12 9.58 -3.75
N LEU A 85 7.45 9.44 -3.79
CA LEU A 85 8.10 8.27 -4.35
C LEU A 85 7.76 7.01 -3.55
N SER A 86 7.71 7.12 -2.22
CA SER A 86 7.27 6.03 -1.34
C SER A 86 5.89 5.53 -1.72
N PHE A 87 4.93 6.43 -1.96
CA PHE A 87 3.57 6.06 -2.36
C PHE A 87 3.52 5.39 -3.73
N VAL A 88 4.18 5.97 -4.74
CA VAL A 88 4.18 5.41 -6.10
C VAL A 88 4.81 4.02 -6.12
N GLN A 89 5.84 3.76 -5.30
CA GLN A 89 6.44 2.43 -5.16
C GLN A 89 5.48 1.37 -4.58
N GLN A 90 4.44 1.77 -3.85
CA GLN A 90 3.43 0.84 -3.33
C GLN A 90 2.35 0.48 -4.37
N LEU A 91 2.19 1.28 -5.42
CA LEU A 91 1.09 1.16 -6.37
C LEU A 91 1.58 0.71 -7.74
N HIS A 92 1.80 -0.60 -7.86
CA HIS A 92 2.01 -1.21 -9.17
C HIS A 92 0.72 -1.14 -10.00
N ARG A 93 0.82 -0.85 -11.30
CA ARG A 93 -0.34 -0.66 -12.19
C ARG A 93 -1.29 -1.86 -12.19
N MET A 94 -0.74 -3.08 -12.17
CA MET A 94 -1.52 -4.33 -12.12
C MET A 94 -2.43 -4.44 -10.88
N LEU A 95 -2.09 -3.78 -9.77
CA LEU A 95 -2.92 -3.83 -8.56
C LEU A 95 -4.15 -2.93 -8.66
N MET A 96 -4.15 -1.98 -9.60
CA MET A 96 -5.27 -1.05 -9.87
C MET A 96 -6.06 -1.44 -11.13
N ASP A 97 -5.68 -2.55 -11.75
CA ASP A 97 -6.32 -3.10 -12.94
C ASP A 97 -7.68 -3.71 -12.59
N ASP A 98 -8.71 -3.39 -13.36
CA ASP A 98 -10.09 -3.81 -13.11
C ASP A 98 -10.46 -5.15 -13.72
N GLU A 99 -9.64 -5.69 -14.63
CA GLU A 99 -9.77 -7.08 -15.10
C GLU A 99 -9.15 -8.04 -14.07
N LEU A 100 -8.09 -7.61 -13.38
CA LEU A 100 -7.39 -8.42 -12.38
C LEU A 100 -7.95 -8.28 -10.96
N ASN A 101 -8.61 -7.16 -10.64
CA ASN A 101 -9.04 -6.86 -9.26
C ASN A 101 -10.42 -6.25 -9.17
N GLN A 102 -11.20 -6.79 -8.22
CA GLN A 102 -12.49 -6.23 -7.85
C GLN A 102 -12.33 -4.83 -7.22
N PRO A 103 -13.36 -3.97 -7.28
CA PRO A 103 -13.27 -2.60 -6.75
C PRO A 103 -12.84 -2.55 -5.28
N TRP A 104 -13.35 -3.46 -4.44
CA TRP A 104 -12.99 -3.50 -3.02
C TRP A 104 -11.50 -3.83 -2.79
N ARG A 105 -10.90 -4.70 -3.62
CA ARG A 105 -9.48 -5.09 -3.53
C ARG A 105 -8.56 -3.94 -3.96
N ARG A 106 -8.97 -3.19 -4.98
CA ARG A 106 -8.28 -1.94 -5.38
C ARG A 106 -8.37 -0.89 -4.29
N LEU A 107 -9.52 -0.75 -3.63
CA LEU A 107 -9.69 0.16 -2.50
C LEU A 107 -8.81 -0.26 -1.30
N LEU A 108 -8.76 -1.56 -0.98
CA LEU A 108 -7.87 -2.11 0.04
C LEU A 108 -6.40 -1.78 -0.27
N THR A 109 -5.97 -2.05 -1.50
CA THR A 109 -4.60 -1.78 -1.94
C THR A 109 -4.24 -0.30 -1.77
N LEU A 110 -5.15 0.62 -2.11
CA LEU A 110 -4.94 2.06 -1.89
C LEU A 110 -4.88 2.41 -0.40
N LEU A 111 -5.79 1.87 0.41
CA LEU A 111 -5.80 2.07 1.85
C LEU A 111 -4.46 1.66 2.47
N GLU A 112 -3.97 0.48 2.13
CA GLU A 112 -2.68 -0.02 2.64
C GLU A 112 -1.48 0.76 2.08
N ALA A 113 -1.52 1.18 0.82
CA ALA A 113 -0.48 2.02 0.23
C ALA A 113 -0.40 3.38 0.93
N PHE A 114 -1.55 3.97 1.28
CA PHE A 114 -1.61 5.21 2.07
C PHE A 114 -1.12 4.97 3.50
N GLU A 115 -1.50 3.86 4.13
CA GLU A 115 -1.08 3.49 5.50
C GLU A 115 0.45 3.39 5.58
N GLU A 116 1.07 2.59 4.71
CA GLU A 116 2.53 2.45 4.70
C GLU A 116 3.23 3.77 4.35
N THR A 117 2.65 4.57 3.44
CA THR A 117 3.18 5.90 3.12
C THR A 117 3.08 6.84 4.32
N ALA A 118 2.00 6.79 5.09
CA ALA A 118 1.83 7.59 6.29
C ALA A 118 2.86 7.19 7.37
N MET A 119 3.08 5.89 7.58
CA MET A 119 4.12 5.39 8.50
C MET A 119 5.51 5.89 8.09
N LYS A 120 5.84 5.78 6.79
CA LYS A 120 7.12 6.27 6.24
C LYS A 120 7.26 7.78 6.33
N MET A 121 6.17 8.52 6.08
CA MET A 121 6.13 9.97 6.23
C MET A 121 6.38 10.39 7.68
N TYR A 122 5.71 9.74 8.64
CA TYR A 122 5.93 9.98 10.06
C TYR A 122 7.39 9.72 10.45
N GLN A 123 7.94 8.56 10.09
CA GLN A 123 9.31 8.22 10.41
C GLN A 123 10.32 9.15 9.73
N TYR A 124 10.07 9.58 8.49
CA TYR A 124 10.90 10.58 7.82
C TYR A 124 10.94 11.89 8.60
N VAL A 125 9.78 12.41 9.02
CA VAL A 125 9.67 13.67 9.78
C VAL A 125 10.34 13.53 11.15
N ARG A 126 10.08 12.42 11.86
CA ARG A 126 10.65 12.15 13.19
C ARG A 126 12.17 12.12 13.18
N ASN A 127 12.77 11.62 12.08
CA ASN A 127 14.22 11.53 11.92
C ASN A 127 14.87 12.79 11.31
N LEU A 128 14.10 13.84 11.02
CA LEU A 128 14.66 15.15 10.68
C LEU A 128 15.03 15.94 11.93
N PRO A 129 16.09 16.79 11.89
CA PRO A 129 16.40 17.71 12.97
C PRO A 129 15.19 18.61 13.31
N LYS A 130 14.94 18.90 14.60
CA LYS A 130 13.73 19.62 15.06
C LYS A 130 13.49 20.95 14.31
N GLY A 131 14.53 21.74 14.05
CA GLY A 131 14.43 23.01 13.30
C GLY A 131 14.27 22.86 11.79
N ARG A 132 14.19 21.62 11.29
CA ARG A 132 14.16 21.26 9.86
C ARG A 132 12.94 20.40 9.49
N GLN A 133 12.06 20.13 10.45
CA GLN A 133 10.82 19.38 10.21
C GLN A 133 9.85 20.22 9.37
N PRO A 134 9.06 19.58 8.47
CA PRO A 134 8.09 20.28 7.66
C PRO A 134 6.98 20.89 8.53
N SER A 135 6.48 22.05 8.13
CA SER A 135 5.34 22.68 8.81
C SER A 135 4.06 21.86 8.58
N PRO A 136 3.04 21.99 9.46
CA PRO A 136 1.76 21.33 9.25
C PRO A 136 1.12 21.62 7.88
N ILE A 137 1.27 22.84 7.37
CA ILE A 137 0.79 23.25 6.04
C ILE A 137 1.51 22.47 4.92
N GLN A 138 2.83 22.28 5.03
CA GLN A 138 3.58 21.47 4.07
C GLN A 138 3.14 20.00 4.11
N MET A 139 2.91 19.46 5.30
CA MET A 139 2.40 18.09 5.46
C MET A 139 1.01 17.93 4.82
N ILE A 140 0.07 18.85 5.08
CA ILE A 140 -1.27 18.87 4.48
C ILE A 140 -1.17 18.95 2.95
N ARG A 141 -0.28 19.80 2.42
CA ARG A 141 -0.06 19.91 0.97
C ARG A 141 0.41 18.57 0.37
N VAL A 142 1.37 17.91 0.99
CA VAL A 142 1.87 16.60 0.53
C VAL A 142 0.76 15.54 0.58
N VAL A 143 -0.04 15.51 1.64
CA VAL A 143 -1.23 14.63 1.72
C VAL A 143 -2.22 14.91 0.58
N GLY A 144 -2.47 16.18 0.25
CA GLY A 144 -3.29 16.54 -0.91
C GLY A 144 -2.68 16.10 -2.25
N GLU A 145 -1.36 16.14 -2.40
CA GLU A 145 -0.65 15.61 -3.56
C GLU A 145 -0.78 14.09 -3.68
N LEU A 146 -0.68 13.36 -2.56
CA LEU A 146 -0.93 11.91 -2.50
C LEU A 146 -2.37 11.58 -2.89
N GLY A 147 -3.36 12.34 -2.43
CA GLY A 147 -4.75 12.16 -2.83
C GLY A 147 -4.94 12.33 -4.33
N ARG A 148 -4.33 13.35 -4.94
CA ARG A 148 -4.36 13.54 -6.41
C ARG A 148 -3.70 12.37 -7.16
N LEU A 149 -2.62 11.80 -6.62
CA LEU A 149 -1.98 10.63 -7.20
C LEU A 149 -2.83 9.37 -7.04
N GLY A 150 -3.46 9.17 -5.89
CA GLY A 150 -4.42 8.09 -5.68
C GLY A 150 -5.58 8.17 -6.67
N LEU A 151 -6.14 9.37 -6.90
CA LEU A 151 -7.19 9.61 -7.89
C LEU A 151 -6.76 9.29 -9.32
N ARG A 152 -5.49 9.58 -9.66
CA ARG A 152 -4.95 9.28 -10.98
C ARG A 152 -4.77 7.78 -11.20
N ASN A 153 -4.21 7.07 -10.21
CA ASN A 153 -3.93 5.64 -10.30
C ASN A 153 -5.18 4.78 -10.11
N GLY A 154 -6.07 5.12 -9.16
CA GLY A 154 -7.31 4.39 -8.94
C GLY A 154 -8.33 4.51 -10.08
N ARG A 155 -8.13 5.45 -11.01
CA ARG A 155 -8.98 5.64 -12.19
C ARG A 155 -8.27 5.31 -13.51
N SER A 156 -7.03 4.84 -13.50
CA SER A 156 -6.29 4.60 -14.74
C SER A 156 -6.73 3.35 -15.52
N GLY A 157 -7.36 2.36 -14.86
CA GLY A 157 -7.95 1.17 -15.50
C GLY A 157 -9.35 1.40 -16.08
N CYS A 158 -10.01 2.49 -15.68
CA CYS A 158 -11.41 2.79 -15.99
C CYS A 158 -11.74 3.19 -17.44
N LYS A 159 -10.92 2.87 -18.43
CA LYS A 159 -11.11 3.34 -19.81
C LYS A 159 -11.51 2.18 -20.71
N GLY A 160 -12.81 1.92 -20.93
CA GLY A 160 -13.19 0.97 -21.99
C GLY A 160 -14.57 0.30 -22.03
N SER A 161 -15.43 0.33 -21.00
CA SER A 161 -16.71 -0.42 -21.00
C SER A 161 -17.97 0.39 -20.66
N SER A 162 -19.13 0.09 -21.25
CA SER A 162 -20.41 0.77 -21.02
C SER A 162 -20.92 0.71 -19.56
N ASP A 163 -20.37 -0.18 -18.71
CA ASP A 163 -20.74 -0.36 -17.29
C ASP A 163 -19.70 0.24 -16.29
N GLN A 164 -18.85 1.14 -16.79
CA GLN A 164 -17.69 1.75 -16.10
C GLN A 164 -18.01 2.41 -14.75
N THR A 165 -19.23 2.88 -14.52
CA THR A 165 -19.50 3.58 -13.26
C THR A 165 -19.32 2.63 -12.09
N ALA A 166 -19.79 1.38 -12.15
CA ALA A 166 -19.72 0.41 -11.06
C ALA A 166 -18.30 -0.10 -10.73
N SER A 167 -17.44 -0.27 -11.74
CA SER A 167 -16.07 -0.78 -11.54
C SER A 167 -15.11 0.26 -10.96
N CYS A 168 -15.34 1.54 -11.21
CA CYS A 168 -14.36 2.57 -10.90
C CYS A 168 -14.43 3.09 -9.48
N LEU A 169 -13.27 3.22 -8.85
CA LEU A 169 -13.15 3.87 -7.56
C LEU A 169 -13.53 5.36 -7.67
N SER A 170 -14.53 5.73 -6.88
CA SER A 170 -14.99 7.10 -6.76
C SER A 170 -13.96 7.96 -6.04
N ARG A 171 -14.03 9.27 -6.28
CA ARG A 171 -13.21 10.24 -5.54
C ARG A 171 -13.42 10.14 -4.03
N ARG A 172 -14.65 9.86 -3.59
CA ARG A 172 -15.00 9.73 -2.18
C ARG A 172 -14.28 8.55 -1.54
N GLU A 173 -14.30 7.38 -2.17
CA GLU A 173 -13.61 6.17 -1.67
C GLU A 173 -12.11 6.38 -1.54
N ILE A 174 -11.48 7.01 -2.53
CA ILE A 174 -10.03 7.27 -2.51
C ILE A 174 -9.64 8.26 -1.40
N ILE A 175 -10.41 9.33 -1.23
CA ILE A 175 -10.18 10.31 -0.15
C ILE A 175 -10.50 9.70 1.23
N TRP A 176 -11.51 8.83 1.32
CA TRP A 176 -11.83 8.09 2.53
C TRP A 176 -10.68 7.16 2.92
N ALA A 177 -10.10 6.42 1.97
CA ALA A 177 -8.96 5.54 2.21
C ALA A 177 -7.73 6.33 2.68
N LEU A 178 -7.40 7.42 1.98
CA LEU A 178 -6.30 8.32 2.36
C LEU A 178 -6.49 8.89 3.76
N SER A 179 -7.66 9.47 4.05
CA SER A 179 -7.91 10.12 5.33
C SER A 179 -7.94 9.10 6.47
N SER A 180 -8.52 7.91 6.26
CA SER A 180 -8.56 6.84 7.25
C SER A 180 -7.17 6.31 7.58
N ALA A 181 -6.33 6.07 6.59
CA ALA A 181 -4.95 5.61 6.79
C ALA A 181 -4.10 6.64 7.54
N PHE A 182 -4.11 7.89 7.08
CA PHE A 182 -3.34 8.95 7.72
C PHE A 182 -3.82 9.25 9.15
N LEU A 183 -5.13 9.20 9.41
CA LEU A 183 -5.66 9.33 10.77
C LEU A 183 -5.22 8.20 11.68
N HIS A 184 -5.14 6.96 11.17
CA HIS A 184 -4.71 5.82 11.98
C HIS A 184 -3.24 5.95 12.41
N VAL A 185 -2.36 6.38 11.51
CA VAL A 185 -0.94 6.59 11.81
C VAL A 185 -0.72 7.82 12.71
N PHE A 186 -1.19 8.99 12.28
CA PHE A 186 -0.91 10.25 12.99
C PHE A 186 -1.78 10.44 14.24
N GLY A 187 -2.94 9.78 14.32
CA GLY A 187 -3.85 9.87 15.45
C GLY A 187 -3.28 9.31 16.74
N LYS A 188 -2.28 8.42 16.64
CA LYS A 188 -1.50 7.91 17.77
C LYS A 188 -0.45 8.92 18.29
N LYS A 189 -0.22 10.02 17.56
CA LYS A 189 0.91 10.96 17.75
C LYS A 189 0.44 12.42 17.82
N GLN A 190 -0.64 12.69 18.57
CA GLN A 190 -1.42 13.92 18.47
C GLN A 190 -0.67 15.21 18.83
N ALA A 191 0.27 15.14 19.78
CA ALA A 191 0.91 16.32 20.37
C ALA A 191 1.64 17.24 19.36
N GLN A 192 2.01 16.75 18.18
CA GLN A 192 2.77 17.51 17.17
C GLN A 192 2.00 17.73 15.85
N HIS A 193 0.80 17.18 15.70
CA HIS A 193 0.14 17.07 14.40
C HIS A 193 -1.33 17.52 14.40
N GLY A 194 -1.73 18.37 15.36
CA GLY A 194 -3.12 18.82 15.55
C GLY A 194 -3.78 19.34 14.26
N ALA A 195 -3.16 20.31 13.58
CA ALA A 195 -3.72 20.89 12.35
C ALA A 195 -3.85 19.87 11.20
N LEU A 196 -2.90 18.94 11.08
CA LEU A 196 -3.00 17.85 10.10
C LEU A 196 -4.16 16.91 10.45
N LEU A 197 -4.31 16.53 11.72
CA LEU A 197 -5.37 15.66 12.19
C LEU A 197 -6.75 16.28 11.99
N GLU A 198 -6.91 17.56 12.26
CA GLU A 198 -8.14 18.30 12.00
C GLU A 198 -8.50 18.27 10.51
N HIS A 199 -7.54 18.61 9.64
CA HIS A 199 -7.74 18.54 8.20
C HIS A 199 -8.15 17.15 7.72
N LEU A 200 -7.51 16.09 8.22
CA LEU A 200 -7.83 14.71 7.86
C LEU A 200 -9.20 14.28 8.35
N ARG A 201 -9.64 14.71 9.55
CA ARG A 201 -11.00 14.45 10.06
C ARG A 201 -12.05 15.09 9.15
N LEU A 202 -11.84 16.34 8.75
CA LEU A 202 -12.73 17.03 7.81
C LEU A 202 -12.81 16.29 6.47
N LEU A 203 -11.67 15.85 5.91
CA LEU A 203 -11.64 15.04 4.69
C LEU A 203 -12.41 13.72 4.84
N LYS A 204 -12.21 13.02 5.97
CA LYS A 204 -12.88 11.75 6.24
C LYS A 204 -14.39 11.94 6.29
N THR A 205 -14.89 12.86 7.11
CA THR A 205 -16.33 13.15 7.23
C THR A 205 -16.94 13.54 5.88
N ALA A 206 -16.29 14.44 5.13
CA ALA A 206 -16.78 14.87 3.82
C ALA A 206 -16.84 13.73 2.79
N SER A 207 -15.91 12.78 2.86
CA SER A 207 -15.86 11.61 1.97
C SER A 207 -16.81 10.47 2.37
N GLN A 208 -17.20 10.40 3.64
CA GLN A 208 -17.96 9.28 4.20
C GLN A 208 -19.43 9.30 3.77
N HIS A 209 -20.00 10.49 3.53
CA HIS A 209 -21.33 10.61 2.95
C HIS A 209 -21.30 10.21 1.46
N GLY A 210 -22.11 9.20 1.09
CA GLY A 210 -22.25 8.76 -0.31
C GLY A 210 -21.14 7.83 -0.81
N LEU A 211 -20.49 7.09 0.09
CA LEU A 211 -19.67 5.93 -0.32
C LEU A 211 -20.59 4.85 -0.90
N ARG A 212 -20.13 4.20 -1.98
CA ARG A 212 -20.88 3.09 -2.60
C ARG A 212 -20.63 1.77 -1.89
N VAL A 213 -19.45 1.66 -1.28
CA VAL A 213 -19.09 0.56 -0.40
C VAL A 213 -19.86 0.68 0.90
N ASP A 214 -20.50 -0.41 1.31
CA ASP A 214 -21.29 -0.49 2.53
C ASP A 214 -20.42 -0.44 3.79
N ASN A 215 -21.01 -0.02 4.90
CA ASN A 215 -20.28 0.14 6.17
C ASN A 215 -19.67 -1.17 6.69
N SER A 216 -20.27 -2.34 6.40
CA SER A 216 -19.73 -3.62 6.86
C SER A 216 -18.43 -3.94 6.11
N ARG A 217 -18.41 -3.74 4.79
CA ARG A 217 -17.21 -3.88 3.97
C ARG A 217 -16.14 -2.87 4.36
N LEU A 218 -16.49 -1.60 4.60
CA LEU A 218 -15.52 -0.60 5.06
C LEU A 218 -14.84 -1.03 6.36
N ARG A 219 -15.59 -1.62 7.30
CA ARG A 219 -15.01 -2.19 8.53
C ARG A 219 -14.08 -3.37 8.23
N GLN A 220 -14.48 -4.29 7.34
CA GLN A 220 -13.62 -5.40 6.93
C GLN A 220 -12.30 -4.91 6.32
N LEU A 221 -12.34 -3.88 5.46
CA LEU A 221 -11.13 -3.29 4.88
C LEU A 221 -10.19 -2.73 5.96
N LEU A 222 -10.75 -2.07 6.98
CA LEU A 222 -9.97 -1.54 8.10
C LEU A 222 -9.35 -2.66 8.95
N VAL A 223 -10.08 -3.76 9.19
CA VAL A 223 -9.59 -4.94 9.92
C VAL A 223 -8.47 -5.63 9.14
N GLN A 224 -8.66 -5.84 7.84
CA GLN A 224 -7.63 -6.42 6.97
C GLN A 224 -6.37 -5.56 6.98
N ARG A 225 -6.51 -4.25 6.82
CA ARG A 225 -5.39 -3.31 6.92
C ARG A 225 -4.72 -3.36 8.30
N ASP A 226 -5.47 -3.46 9.40
CA ASP A 226 -4.86 -3.58 10.73
C ASP A 226 -4.06 -4.87 10.86
N ALA A 227 -4.58 -5.99 10.36
CA ALA A 227 -3.86 -7.26 10.34
C ALA A 227 -2.58 -7.19 9.49
N THR A 228 -2.62 -6.54 8.33
CA THR A 228 -1.46 -6.34 7.44
C THR A 228 -0.30 -5.61 8.13
N PHE A 229 -0.58 -4.67 9.03
CA PHE A 229 0.43 -3.81 9.65
C PHE A 229 0.56 -3.99 11.18
N VAL A 230 0.00 -5.05 11.74
CA VAL A 230 -0.06 -5.27 13.21
C VAL A 230 1.33 -5.26 13.85
N ASP A 231 2.32 -5.83 13.19
CA ASP A 231 3.68 -5.98 13.70
C ASP A 231 4.60 -4.80 13.34
N TYR A 232 4.12 -3.82 12.58
CA TYR A 232 4.96 -2.73 12.09
C TYR A 232 5.30 -1.73 13.20
N VAL A 233 6.57 -1.35 13.30
CA VAL A 233 7.07 -0.39 14.29
C VAL A 233 7.31 0.97 13.63
N TYR A 234 6.53 1.98 14.03
CA TYR A 234 6.61 3.36 13.53
C TYR A 234 6.45 4.46 14.60
#